data_AF-A0A2X3CBP5-F1
#
_entry.id   AF-A0A2X3CBP5-F1
#
_cell.length_a   1.000
_cell.length_b   1.000
_cell.length_c   1.000
_cell.angle_alpha   90.00
_cell.angle_beta   90.00
_cell.angle_gamma   90.00
#
_symmetry.space_group_name_H-M   'P 1'
#
loop_
_entity.id
_entity.type
_entity.pdbx_description
1 polymer ?
#
loop_
_entity_poly.entity_id
_entity_poly.type
_entity_poly.pdbx_seq_one_letter_code
_entity_poly.pdbx_strand_id
1 'polypeptide(L)'
;MLVGDTSDYGNLLQLVLNAIELPENPDSLILPAHAGSGKPSIGVDKLPDSAQICSCFDVSKGDLIAAINKGCHTVAALKAETKAGTGCGGCIPLVTQVLNAELAKQGIEVNNNLCEHFAYSRQELFHLIRVEGIKTFDELLENTVRLRL
;
A
#
# COMPACT_ATOMS: atom_id res chain seq x y z
N MET A 1 21.00 1.85 -3.30
CA MET A 1 20.33 0.60 -3.73
C MET A 1 20.22 -0.28 -2.49
N LEU A 2 19.00 -0.68 -2.11
CA LEU A 2 18.78 -1.67 -1.05
C LEU A 2 18.77 -3.07 -1.70
N VAL A 3 19.35 -4.05 -1.02
CA VAL A 3 19.39 -5.45 -1.46
C VAL A 3 18.85 -6.31 -0.32
N GLY A 4 17.89 -7.21 -0.62
CA GLY A 4 17.17 -7.99 0.38
C GLY A 4 15.75 -7.47 0.58
N ASP A 5 15.34 -7.25 1.83
CA ASP A 5 14.07 -6.59 2.14
C ASP A 5 14.15 -5.10 1.77
N THR A 6 13.25 -4.68 0.88
CA THR A 6 13.17 -3.31 0.35
C THR A 6 11.88 -2.60 0.75
N SER A 7 11.11 -3.18 1.68
CA SER A 7 9.82 -2.65 2.12
C SER A 7 9.89 -1.20 2.61
N ASP A 8 10.99 -0.80 3.25
CA ASP A 8 11.18 0.57 3.78
C ASP A 8 11.70 1.57 2.74
N TYR A 9 12.10 1.13 1.54
CA TYR A 9 12.75 2.00 0.55
C TYR A 9 11.94 3.26 0.25
N GLY A 10 10.62 3.12 0.07
CA GLY A 10 9.74 4.25 -0.24
C GLY A 10 9.74 5.31 0.87
N ASN A 11 9.67 4.89 2.13
CA ASN A 11 9.67 5.79 3.29
C ASN A 11 11.02 6.51 3.44
N LEU A 12 12.13 5.75 3.36
CA LEU A 12 13.48 6.29 3.43
C LEU A 12 13.77 7.29 2.30
N LEU A 13 13.30 7.00 1.09
CA LEU A 13 13.43 7.89 -0.05
C LEU A 13 12.73 9.23 0.20
N GLN A 14 11.51 9.21 0.77
CA GLN A 14 10.76 10.43 1.06
C GLN A 14 11.42 11.29 2.16
N LEU A 15 12.06 10.68 3.18
CA LEU A 15 12.85 11.42 4.18
C LEU A 15 13.93 12.27 3.49
N VAL A 16 14.65 11.68 2.55
CA VAL A 16 15.75 12.34 1.82
C VAL A 16 15.22 13.39 0.85
N LEU A 17 14.25 13.04 0.01
CA LEU A 17 13.76 13.93 -1.05
C LEU A 17 13.07 15.19 -0.50
N ASN A 18 12.42 15.09 0.66
CA ASN A 18 11.67 16.20 1.25
C ASN A 18 12.38 16.83 2.45
N ALA A 19 13.63 16.46 2.72
CA ALA A 19 14.41 16.94 3.87
C ALA A 19 13.63 16.87 5.20
N ILE A 20 12.91 15.78 5.40
CA ILE A 20 12.07 15.58 6.60
C ILE A 20 12.98 15.29 7.79
N GLU A 21 12.66 15.89 8.94
CA GLU A 21 13.40 15.69 10.19
C GLU A 21 13.41 14.21 10.60
N LEU A 22 14.59 13.72 10.97
CA LEU A 22 14.79 12.33 11.36
C LEU A 22 14.22 12.09 12.76
N PRO A 23 13.70 10.87 13.04
CA PRO A 23 13.30 10.51 14.40
C PRO A 23 14.50 10.55 15.36
N GLU A 24 14.22 10.79 16.65
CA GLU A 24 15.26 10.85 17.71
C GLU A 24 16.15 9.60 17.74
N ASN A 25 15.58 8.43 17.43
CA ASN A 25 16.28 7.14 17.40
C ASN A 25 16.41 6.65 15.95
N PRO A 26 17.56 6.88 15.27
CA PRO A 26 17.73 6.54 13.85
C PRO A 26 17.79 5.04 13.57
N ASP A 27 18.13 4.22 14.57
CA ASP A 27 18.13 2.75 14.46
C ASP A 27 16.73 2.20 14.15
N SER A 28 15.67 2.89 14.61
CA SER A 28 14.27 2.53 14.33
C SER A 28 13.88 2.58 12.86
N LEU A 29 14.69 3.23 12.01
CA LEU A 29 14.47 3.31 10.56
C LEU A 29 14.93 2.07 9.80
N ILE A 30 15.84 1.26 10.39
CA ILE A 30 16.51 0.13 9.72
C ILE A 30 16.24 -1.17 10.46
N LEU A 31 16.13 -1.13 11.79
CA LEU A 31 15.85 -2.30 12.60
C LEU A 31 14.37 -2.69 12.51
N PRO A 32 14.03 -3.99 12.67
CA PRO A 32 12.65 -4.43 12.84
C PRO A 32 11.97 -3.66 13.96
N ALA A 33 10.66 -3.44 13.84
CA ALA A 33 9.86 -2.84 14.91
C ALA A 33 10.05 -3.67 16.20
N HIS A 34 10.58 -3.06 17.25
CA HIS A 34 10.58 -3.67 18.59
C HIS A 34 9.13 -3.86 19.03
N ALA A 35 8.83 -4.96 19.72
CA ALA A 35 7.47 -5.31 20.13
C ALA A 35 6.82 -4.17 20.93
N GLY A 36 5.92 -3.41 20.27
CA GLY A 36 5.18 -2.30 20.85
C GLY A 36 5.39 -0.93 20.18
N SER A 37 6.48 -0.72 19.44
CA SER A 37 6.72 0.50 18.67
C SER A 37 6.72 0.18 17.18
N GLY A 38 5.65 0.54 16.47
CA GLY A 38 5.61 0.43 15.01
C GLY A 38 6.77 1.21 14.38
N LYS A 39 7.26 0.75 13.22
CA LYS A 39 8.30 1.48 12.48
C LYS A 39 7.82 2.92 12.20
N PRO A 40 8.67 3.94 12.36
CA PRO A 40 8.32 5.31 12.00
C PRO A 40 8.01 5.38 10.50
N SER A 41 6.73 5.50 10.16
CA SER A 41 6.26 5.71 8.79
C SER A 41 5.94 7.19 8.62
N ILE A 42 6.50 7.82 7.59
CA ILE A 42 5.95 9.09 7.11
C ILE A 42 4.61 8.74 6.46
N GLY A 43 3.52 9.06 7.16
CA GLY A 43 2.20 9.00 6.55
C GLY A 43 2.17 9.88 5.30
N VAL A 44 1.66 9.34 4.20
CA VAL A 44 1.57 10.04 2.90
C VAL A 44 0.85 11.39 2.99
N ASP A 45 0.02 11.59 4.02
CA ASP A 45 -0.63 12.86 4.31
C ASP A 45 0.35 14.00 4.63
N LYS A 46 1.52 13.69 5.19
CA LYS A 46 2.54 14.69 5.53
C LYS A 46 3.42 15.11 4.35
N LEU A 47 3.35 14.40 3.23
CA LEU A 47 4.11 14.75 2.04
C LEU A 47 3.48 15.97 1.34
N PRO A 48 4.27 16.94 0.83
CA PRO A 48 3.74 18.00 -0.01
C PRO A 48 3.20 17.43 -1.34
N ASP A 49 2.30 18.16 -2.01
CA ASP A 49 1.77 17.72 -3.30
C ASP A 49 2.86 17.62 -4.38
N SER A 50 3.92 18.41 -4.27
CA SER A 50 5.10 18.32 -5.13
C SER A 50 5.99 17.10 -4.86
N ALA A 51 5.70 16.30 -3.83
CA ALA A 51 6.52 15.13 -3.49
C ALA A 51 6.56 14.14 -4.65
N GLN A 52 7.77 13.77 -5.05
CA GLN A 52 8.01 12.84 -6.13
C GLN A 52 7.64 11.41 -5.70
N ILE A 53 6.67 10.79 -6.36
CA ILE A 53 6.19 9.44 -6.01
C ILE A 53 6.71 8.37 -6.99
N CYS A 54 6.68 8.65 -8.30
CA CYS A 54 7.19 7.72 -9.33
C CYS A 54 8.25 8.37 -10.20
N SER A 55 9.53 8.04 -10.01
CA SER A 55 10.61 8.70 -10.77
C SER A 55 10.66 8.27 -12.25
N CYS A 56 10.17 7.06 -12.58
CA CYS A 56 10.19 6.57 -13.96
C CYS A 56 9.32 7.38 -14.92
N PHE A 57 8.24 7.96 -14.41
CA PHE A 57 7.27 8.71 -15.22
C PHE A 57 7.03 10.12 -14.66
N ASP A 58 7.88 10.57 -13.76
CA ASP A 58 7.83 11.89 -13.12
C ASP A 58 6.45 12.25 -12.55
N VAL A 59 5.87 11.33 -11.76
CA VAL A 59 4.55 11.51 -11.15
C VAL A 59 4.69 11.97 -9.71
N SER A 60 4.08 13.11 -9.37
CA SER A 60 4.03 13.67 -8.02
C SER A 60 2.80 13.18 -7.24
N LYS A 61 2.76 13.47 -5.93
CA LYS A 61 1.57 13.24 -5.10
C LYS A 61 0.37 14.02 -5.63
N GLY A 62 0.57 15.27 -6.04
CA GLY A 62 -0.46 16.13 -6.60
C GLY A 62 -1.07 15.57 -7.88
N ASP A 63 -0.26 14.97 -8.75
CA ASP A 63 -0.75 14.31 -9.96
C ASP A 63 -1.66 13.12 -9.65
N LEU A 64 -1.30 12.32 -8.63
CA LEU A 64 -2.13 11.22 -8.16
C LEU A 64 -3.45 11.74 -7.58
N ILE A 65 -3.42 12.75 -6.72
CA ILE A 65 -4.63 13.36 -6.13
C ILE A 65 -5.53 13.92 -7.25
N ALA A 66 -4.96 14.60 -8.24
CA ALA A 66 -5.71 15.11 -9.38
C ALA A 66 -6.38 13.97 -10.18
N ALA A 67 -5.69 12.85 -10.40
CA ALA A 67 -6.26 11.68 -11.06
C ALA A 67 -7.37 11.01 -10.23
N ILE A 68 -7.19 10.91 -8.90
CA ILE A 68 -8.20 10.35 -7.98
C ILE A 68 -9.46 11.22 -7.99
N ASN A 69 -9.31 12.55 -7.94
CA ASN A 69 -10.42 13.49 -8.02
C ASN A 69 -11.17 13.45 -9.36
N LYS A 70 -10.54 12.93 -10.43
CA LYS A 70 -11.20 12.65 -11.71
C LYS A 70 -11.91 11.28 -11.75
N GLY A 71 -11.86 10.50 -10.68
CA GLY A 71 -12.52 9.19 -10.56
C GLY A 71 -11.59 7.98 -10.64
N CYS A 72 -10.26 8.15 -10.62
CA CYS A 72 -9.32 7.04 -10.61
C CYS A 72 -9.21 6.38 -9.23
N HIS A 73 -10.22 5.61 -8.83
CA HIS A 73 -10.31 5.01 -7.48
C HIS A 73 -9.64 3.64 -7.34
N THR A 74 -8.83 3.23 -8.31
CA THR A 74 -8.08 1.97 -8.25
C THR A 74 -6.64 2.17 -8.70
N VAL A 75 -5.73 1.33 -8.20
CA VAL A 75 -4.33 1.35 -8.66
C VAL A 75 -4.23 1.08 -10.17
N ALA A 76 -5.13 0.26 -10.72
CA ALA A 76 -5.19 0.01 -12.16
C ALA A 76 -5.58 1.28 -12.94
N ALA A 77 -6.59 2.02 -12.47
CA ALA A 77 -6.98 3.29 -13.07
C ALA A 77 -5.86 4.34 -12.98
N LEU A 78 -5.20 4.45 -11.82
CA LEU A 78 -4.03 5.32 -11.65
C LEU A 78 -2.88 4.95 -12.57
N LYS A 79 -2.59 3.66 -12.75
CA LYS A 79 -1.60 3.18 -13.72
C LYS A 79 -1.95 3.58 -15.15
N ALA A 80 -3.22 3.47 -15.53
CA ALA A 80 -3.67 3.84 -16.87
C ALA A 80 -3.56 5.35 -17.11
N GLU A 81 -3.95 6.17 -16.13
CA GLU A 81 -3.97 7.64 -16.25
C GLU A 81 -2.56 8.26 -16.11
N THR A 82 -1.80 7.84 -15.11
CA THR A 82 -0.53 8.50 -14.72
C THR A 82 0.72 7.73 -15.11
N LYS A 83 0.59 6.45 -15.53
CA LYS A 83 1.69 5.50 -15.75
C LYS A 83 2.48 5.12 -14.49
N ALA A 84 2.19 5.69 -13.32
CA ALA A 84 2.88 5.37 -12.08
C ALA A 84 2.81 3.86 -11.77
N GLY A 85 3.96 3.23 -11.52
CA GLY A 85 4.03 1.80 -11.22
C GLY A 85 3.99 0.86 -12.42
N THR A 86 4.10 1.38 -13.66
CA THR A 86 4.20 0.56 -14.89
C THR A 86 5.63 0.35 -15.40
N GLY A 87 6.63 1.00 -14.76
CA GLY A 87 8.04 0.97 -15.14
C GLY A 87 8.82 -0.02 -14.28
N CYS A 88 9.50 0.48 -13.24
CA CYS A 88 10.22 -0.37 -12.28
C CYS A 88 9.32 -0.97 -11.17
N GLY A 89 8.10 -0.46 -11.00
CA GLY A 89 7.15 -0.91 -9.97
C GLY A 89 7.48 -0.48 -8.52
N GLY A 90 8.65 0.09 -8.24
CA GLY A 90 9.08 0.41 -6.87
C GLY A 90 8.21 1.43 -6.12
N CYS A 91 7.43 2.24 -6.84
CA CYS A 91 6.51 3.22 -6.26
C CYS A 91 5.12 2.65 -5.91
N ILE A 92 4.79 1.41 -6.30
CA ILE A 92 3.45 0.82 -6.13
C ILE A 92 2.95 0.87 -4.67
N PRO A 93 3.77 0.56 -3.64
CA PRO A 93 3.33 0.68 -2.25
C PRO A 93 2.92 2.11 -1.88
N LEU A 94 3.73 3.10 -2.30
CA LEU A 94 3.48 4.52 -1.99
C LEU A 94 2.28 5.06 -2.77
N VAL A 95 2.10 4.67 -4.04
CA VAL A 95 0.90 4.98 -4.84
C VAL A 95 -0.36 4.45 -4.17
N THR A 96 -0.32 3.20 -3.68
CA THR A 96 -1.46 2.59 -2.98
C THR A 96 -1.78 3.33 -1.68
N GLN A 97 -0.76 3.76 -0.93
CA GLN A 97 -0.96 4.56 0.29
C GLN A 97 -1.63 5.91 -0.02
N VAL A 98 -1.16 6.63 -1.05
CA VAL A 98 -1.77 7.91 -1.48
C VAL A 98 -3.22 7.69 -1.91
N LEU A 99 -3.49 6.65 -2.70
CA LEU A 99 -4.85 6.28 -3.13
C LEU A 99 -5.76 6.06 -1.92
N ASN A 100 -5.36 5.21 -0.98
CA ASN A 100 -6.19 4.87 0.19
C ASN A 100 -6.43 6.09 1.09
N ALA A 101 -5.41 6.93 1.29
CA ALA A 101 -5.56 8.15 2.08
C ALA A 101 -6.55 9.14 1.44
N GLU A 102 -6.52 9.28 0.11
CA GLU A 102 -7.42 10.18 -0.60
C GLU A 102 -8.85 9.62 -0.67
N LEU A 103 -9.02 8.31 -0.92
CA LEU A 103 -10.33 7.66 -0.87
C LEU A 103 -10.97 7.78 0.51
N ALA A 104 -10.19 7.62 1.59
CA ALA A 104 -10.68 7.80 2.95
C ALA A 104 -11.17 9.24 3.20
N LYS A 105 -10.50 10.26 2.66
CA LYS A 105 -10.95 11.67 2.73
C LYS A 105 -12.26 11.90 1.97
N GLN A 106 -12.49 11.17 0.89
CA GLN A 106 -13.73 11.20 0.13
C GLN A 106 -14.85 10.34 0.76
N GLY A 107 -14.59 9.69 1.90
CA GLY A 107 -15.54 8.81 2.57
C GLY A 107 -15.76 7.47 1.85
N ILE A 108 -14.87 7.10 0.92
CA ILE A 108 -14.92 5.83 0.20
C ILE A 108 -14.19 4.78 1.04
N GLU A 109 -14.94 3.77 1.49
CA GLU A 109 -14.38 2.67 2.28
C GLU A 109 -13.55 1.74 1.38
N VAL A 110 -12.26 1.58 1.73
CA VAL A 110 -11.37 0.67 1.00
C VAL A 110 -11.53 -0.73 1.56
N ASN A 111 -12.20 -1.58 0.79
CA ASN A 111 -12.42 -2.98 1.16
C ASN A 111 -11.28 -3.88 0.60
N ASN A 112 -10.59 -4.59 1.49
CA ASN A 112 -9.49 -5.50 1.13
C ASN A 112 -9.94 -6.96 0.90
N ASN A 113 -11.24 -7.21 0.91
CA ASN A 113 -11.82 -8.51 0.58
C ASN A 113 -11.38 -8.95 -0.81
N LEU A 114 -11.08 -10.24 -0.96
CA LEU A 114 -10.70 -10.83 -2.23
C LEU A 114 -11.82 -10.68 -3.28
N CYS A 115 -13.06 -10.85 -2.85
CA CYS A 115 -14.28 -10.50 -3.56
C CYS A 115 -15.46 -10.49 -2.59
N GLU A 116 -16.68 -10.26 -3.07
CA GLU A 116 -17.91 -10.29 -2.28
C GLU A 116 -18.14 -11.60 -1.50
N HIS A 117 -17.58 -12.71 -1.97
CA HIS A 117 -17.73 -14.03 -1.36
C HIS A 117 -16.79 -14.25 -0.17
N PHE A 118 -15.62 -13.61 -0.18
CA PHE A 118 -14.54 -13.84 0.78
C PHE A 118 -14.19 -12.54 1.50
N ALA A 119 -14.54 -12.46 2.79
CA ALA A 119 -14.23 -11.33 3.66
C ALA A 119 -12.76 -11.28 4.13
N TYR A 120 -11.85 -11.79 3.30
CA TYR A 120 -10.42 -11.91 3.58
C TYR A 120 -9.65 -11.41 2.36
N SER A 121 -8.54 -10.72 2.61
CA SER A 121 -7.54 -10.50 1.59
C SER A 121 -6.91 -11.80 1.15
N ARG A 122 -6.23 -11.76 -0.01
CA ARG A 122 -5.53 -12.91 -0.57
C ARG A 122 -4.46 -13.47 0.40
N GLN A 123 -3.81 -12.60 1.17
CA GLN A 123 -2.80 -12.99 2.16
C GLN A 123 -3.41 -13.61 3.41
N GLU A 124 -4.50 -13.04 3.93
CA GLU A 124 -5.23 -13.60 5.07
C GLU A 124 -5.82 -14.96 4.72
N LEU A 125 -6.40 -15.11 3.54
CA LEU A 125 -6.94 -16.38 3.05
C LEU A 125 -5.83 -17.44 2.93
N PHE A 126 -4.66 -17.07 2.40
CA PHE A 126 -3.50 -17.96 2.34
C PHE A 126 -3.00 -18.36 3.74
N HIS A 127 -2.94 -17.40 4.66
CA HIS A 127 -2.54 -17.66 6.04
C HIS A 127 -3.52 -18.61 6.74
N LEU A 128 -4.83 -18.41 6.54
CA LEU A 128 -5.87 -19.27 7.08
C LEU A 128 -5.77 -20.70 6.53
N ILE A 129 -5.62 -20.87 5.21
CA ILE A 129 -5.38 -22.18 4.57
C ILE A 129 -4.18 -22.88 5.19
N ARG A 130 -3.09 -22.14 5.43
CA ARG A 130 -1.86 -22.69 6.02
C ARG A 130 -2.00 -23.10 7.48
N VAL A 131 -2.70 -22.30 8.29
CA VAL A 131 -2.86 -22.55 9.74
C VAL A 131 -3.86 -23.67 9.98
N GLU A 132 -4.98 -23.66 9.25
CA GLU A 132 -6.03 -24.68 9.40
C GLU A 132 -5.71 -25.97 8.62
N GLY A 133 -4.70 -25.94 7.74
CA GLY A 133 -4.25 -27.11 7.00
C GLY A 133 -5.24 -27.54 5.90
N ILE A 134 -6.07 -26.61 5.43
CA ILE A 134 -7.08 -26.83 4.40
C ILE A 134 -6.41 -27.33 3.11
N LYS A 135 -6.90 -28.45 2.57
CA LYS A 135 -6.28 -29.09 1.40
C LYS A 135 -7.14 -29.09 0.15
N THR A 136 -8.44 -28.83 0.30
CA THR A 136 -9.38 -28.81 -0.82
C THR A 136 -10.11 -27.48 -0.91
N PHE A 137 -10.59 -27.17 -2.12
CA PHE A 137 -11.37 -25.96 -2.33
C PHE A 137 -12.74 -26.04 -1.62
N ASP A 138 -13.36 -27.22 -1.57
CA ASP A 138 -14.63 -27.42 -0.88
C ASP A 138 -14.52 -27.13 0.63
N GLU A 139 -13.46 -27.61 1.26
CA GLU A 139 -13.16 -27.35 2.67
C GLU A 139 -12.88 -25.85 2.92
N LEU A 140 -12.24 -25.16 1.96
CA LEU A 140 -12.07 -23.72 2.02
C LEU A 140 -13.42 -22.99 1.97
N LEU A 141 -14.30 -23.38 1.03
CA LEU A 141 -15.62 -22.77 0.86
C LEU A 141 -16.48 -22.92 2.11
N GLU A 142 -16.50 -24.11 2.72
CA GLU A 142 -17.26 -24.40 3.94
C GLU A 142 -16.83 -23.51 5.13
N ASN A 143 -15.53 -23.22 5.24
CA ASN A 143 -14.98 -22.47 6.36
C ASN A 143 -14.92 -20.94 6.15
N THR A 144 -14.92 -20.45 4.91
CA THR A 144 -14.59 -19.03 4.65
C THR A 144 -15.59 -18.21 3.83
N VAL A 145 -16.55 -18.84 3.14
CA VAL A 145 -17.50 -18.09 2.30
C VAL A 145 -18.71 -17.60 3.10
N ARG A 146 -19.00 -16.28 3.02
CA ARG A 146 -20.16 -15.67 3.69
C ARG A 146 -21.49 -15.84 2.93
N LEU A 147 -21.45 -16.08 1.62
CA LEU A 147 -22.62 -16.29 0.76
C LEU A 147 -22.75 -17.77 0.42
N ARG A 148 -23.66 -18.47 1.11
CA ARG A 148 -24.15 -19.76 0.60
C ARG A 148 -24.98 -19.48 -0.66
N LEU A 149 -24.47 -19.90 -1.82
CA LEU A 149 -25.28 -20.06 -3.03
C LEU A 149 -26.35 -21.13 -2.82
#